data_AF-A0A8X8X3G6-F1
#
_entry.id   AF-A0A8X8X3G6-F1
#
_cell.length_a   1.000
_cell.length_b   1.000
_cell.length_c   1.000
_cell.angle_alpha   90.00
_cell.angle_beta   90.00
_cell.angle_gamma   90.00
#
_symmetry.space_group_name_H-M   'P 1'
#
loop_
_entity.id
_entity.type
_entity.pdbx_description
1 polymer ?
#
loop_
_entity_poly.entity_id
_entity_poly.type
_entity_poly.pdbx_seq_one_letter_code
_entity_poly.pdbx_strand_id
1 'polypeptide(L)'
;MFIHFPIQLEKLSEVHSQPESQLKFVIEAWQQIVECRRVLKWTYAYGYYLPEVEHTKKQFFEYLQGEAEAGLERLHQCAEKELMNYLNSEGPSKDFNDFRTKLAGLTSVTRNYFENLVRALENGLSDVDSQAVCNKMSSKTAAGTSKSKGGRGKGSSKTGTSVRNADDSGSWACDKCTYMNARSAAACQVCNHRN
;
A
#
# COMPACT_ATOMS: atom_id res chain seq x y z
N MET A 1 -17.49 -6.15 -19.42
CA MET A 1 -17.17 -4.71 -19.52
C MET A 1 -16.27 -4.37 -20.72
N PHE A 2 -15.28 -5.19 -21.10
CA PHE A 2 -14.39 -4.90 -22.25
C PHE A 2 -14.95 -5.19 -23.65
N ILE A 3 -16.06 -5.93 -23.78
CA ILE A 3 -16.54 -6.42 -25.09
C ILE A 3 -17.06 -5.26 -25.98
N HIS A 4 -17.54 -4.17 -25.40
CA HIS A 4 -18.04 -3.01 -26.15
C HIS A 4 -17.00 -1.89 -26.34
N PHE A 5 -15.84 -2.00 -25.72
CA PHE A 5 -14.83 -0.94 -25.72
C PHE A 5 -14.24 -0.62 -27.12
N PRO A 6 -13.95 -1.61 -27.99
CA PRO A 6 -13.45 -1.32 -29.34
C PRO A 6 -14.47 -0.55 -30.18
N ILE A 7 -15.75 -0.92 -30.06
CA ILE A 7 -16.88 -0.28 -30.77
C ILE A 7 -17.06 1.18 -30.30
N GLN A 8 -16.83 1.44 -29.01
CA GLN A 8 -16.84 2.80 -28.47
C GLN A 8 -15.70 3.65 -29.04
N LEU A 9 -14.50 3.08 -29.20
CA LEU A 9 -13.35 3.83 -29.69
C LEU A 9 -13.50 4.23 -31.17
N GLU A 10 -14.02 3.32 -31.99
CA GLU A 10 -14.32 3.56 -33.41
C GLU A 10 -15.38 4.67 -33.56
N LYS A 11 -16.48 4.58 -32.80
CA LYS A 11 -17.52 5.61 -32.78
C LYS A 11 -17.00 6.98 -32.33
N LEU A 12 -16.11 7.03 -31.35
CA LEU A 12 -15.47 8.29 -30.90
C LEU A 12 -14.59 8.91 -32.00
N SER A 13 -13.84 8.09 -32.72
CA SER A 13 -13.01 8.51 -33.85
C SER A 13 -13.86 9.14 -34.95
N GLU A 14 -14.99 8.51 -35.29
CA GLU A 14 -15.95 9.01 -36.28
C GLU A 14 -16.58 10.35 -35.86
N VAL A 15 -17.14 10.41 -34.65
CA VAL A 15 -17.88 11.59 -34.16
C VAL A 15 -16.98 12.83 -34.05
N HIS A 16 -15.73 12.67 -33.58
CA HIS A 16 -14.82 13.79 -33.36
C HIS A 16 -13.82 14.00 -34.51
N SER A 17 -13.88 13.15 -35.55
CA SER A 17 -12.95 13.18 -36.69
C SER A 17 -11.48 13.20 -36.25
N GLN A 18 -11.15 12.41 -35.22
CA GLN A 18 -9.80 12.29 -34.66
C GLN A 18 -9.24 10.90 -34.95
N PRO A 19 -7.98 10.77 -35.39
CA PRO A 19 -7.39 9.45 -35.61
C PRO A 19 -7.26 8.69 -34.27
N GLU A 20 -7.41 7.37 -34.30
CA GLU A 20 -7.35 6.49 -33.11
C GLU A 20 -6.09 6.73 -32.23
N SER A 21 -4.98 7.13 -32.85
CA SER A 21 -3.76 7.51 -32.14
C SER A 21 -3.96 8.61 -31.08
N GLN A 22 -4.91 9.51 -31.29
CA GLN A 22 -5.28 10.58 -30.37
C GLN A 22 -6.22 10.12 -29.25
N LEU A 23 -6.78 8.91 -29.36
CA LEU A 23 -7.70 8.30 -28.39
C LEU A 23 -7.02 7.31 -27.43
N LYS A 24 -5.69 7.15 -27.55
CA LYS A 24 -4.89 6.27 -26.66
C LYS A 24 -5.11 6.54 -25.17
N PHE A 25 -5.35 7.79 -24.79
CA PHE A 25 -5.63 8.18 -23.40
C PHE A 25 -6.85 7.46 -22.80
N VAL A 26 -7.86 7.14 -23.63
CA VAL A 26 -9.04 6.38 -23.20
C VAL A 26 -8.64 4.94 -22.90
N ILE A 27 -7.82 4.33 -23.76
CA ILE A 27 -7.31 2.96 -23.57
C ILE A 27 -6.49 2.88 -22.27
N GLU A 28 -5.60 3.84 -22.07
CA GLU A 28 -4.76 3.92 -20.86
C GLU A 28 -5.60 4.06 -19.59
N ALA A 29 -6.67 4.87 -19.62
CA ALA A 29 -7.59 5.02 -18.49
C ALA A 29 -8.27 3.69 -18.14
N TRP A 30 -8.77 2.94 -19.13
CA TRP A 30 -9.41 1.64 -18.89
C TRP A 30 -8.43 0.56 -18.43
N GLN A 31 -7.21 0.54 -18.99
CA GLN A 31 -6.15 -0.33 -18.50
C GLN A 31 -5.83 -0.03 -17.04
N GLN A 32 -5.70 1.26 -16.69
CA GLN A 32 -5.47 1.68 -15.32
C GLN A 32 -6.61 1.21 -14.40
N ILE A 33 -7.87 1.36 -14.80
CA ILE A 33 -9.03 0.88 -14.01
C ILE A 33 -8.94 -0.63 -13.75
N VAL A 34 -8.56 -1.43 -14.75
CA VAL A 34 -8.42 -2.89 -14.59
C VAL A 34 -7.32 -3.24 -13.61
N GLU A 35 -6.14 -2.61 -13.76
CA GLU A 35 -5.01 -2.89 -12.89
C GLU A 35 -5.30 -2.45 -11.45
N CYS A 36 -5.90 -1.27 -11.26
CA CYS A 36 -6.40 -0.82 -9.96
C CYS A 36 -7.36 -1.84 -9.32
N ARG A 37 -8.35 -2.34 -10.08
CA ARG A 37 -9.28 -3.37 -9.58
C ARG A 37 -8.58 -4.69 -9.24
N ARG A 38 -7.51 -5.05 -9.95
CA ARG A 38 -6.70 -6.23 -9.64
C ARG A 38 -5.94 -6.03 -8.33
N VAL A 39 -5.31 -4.87 -8.14
CA VAL A 39 -4.62 -4.52 -6.88
C VAL A 39 -5.58 -4.56 -5.71
N LEU A 40 -6.78 -3.97 -5.83
CA LEU A 40 -7.78 -3.97 -4.76
C LEU A 40 -8.16 -5.38 -4.30
N LYS A 41 -8.35 -6.33 -5.23
CA LYS A 41 -8.64 -7.74 -4.85
C LYS A 41 -7.58 -8.31 -3.90
N TRP A 42 -6.31 -8.00 -4.14
CA TRP A 42 -5.20 -8.43 -3.30
C TRP A 42 -5.09 -7.61 -2.01
N THR A 43 -5.41 -6.32 -2.03
CA THR A 43 -5.38 -5.50 -0.81
C THR A 43 -6.46 -5.93 0.17
N TYR A 44 -7.65 -6.32 -0.30
CA TYR A 44 -8.68 -6.91 0.57
C TYR A 44 -8.19 -8.21 1.24
N ALA A 45 -7.49 -9.07 0.50
CA ALA A 45 -6.88 -10.27 1.08
C ALA A 45 -5.79 -9.92 2.10
N TYR A 46 -4.92 -8.95 1.78
CA TYR A 46 -3.89 -8.45 2.69
C TYR A 46 -4.50 -7.92 4.00
N GLY A 47 -5.49 -7.02 3.89
CA GLY A 47 -6.16 -6.41 5.04
C GLY A 47 -6.88 -7.43 5.93
N TYR A 48 -7.39 -8.53 5.36
CA TYR A 48 -7.99 -9.63 6.14
C TYR A 48 -6.98 -10.33 7.06
N TYR A 49 -5.73 -10.50 6.61
CA TYR A 49 -4.68 -11.17 7.37
C TYR A 49 -3.83 -10.22 8.24
N LEU A 50 -4.07 -8.91 8.17
CA LEU A 50 -3.36 -7.92 8.98
C LEU A 50 -3.78 -8.04 10.46
N PRO A 51 -2.86 -8.32 11.40
CA PRO A 51 -3.22 -8.53 12.81
C PRO A 51 -3.86 -7.30 13.46
N GLU A 52 -4.94 -7.49 14.22
CA GLU A 52 -5.64 -6.38 14.90
C GLU A 52 -4.78 -5.65 15.93
N VAL A 53 -3.78 -6.32 16.50
CA VAL A 53 -2.84 -5.73 17.47
C VAL A 53 -2.02 -4.60 16.85
N GLU A 54 -1.84 -4.59 15.53
CA GLU A 54 -1.13 -3.56 14.79
C GLU A 54 -2.05 -2.40 14.37
N HIS A 55 -2.79 -1.83 15.34
CA HIS A 55 -3.83 -0.83 15.09
C HIS A 55 -3.39 0.33 14.19
N THR A 56 -2.19 0.88 14.40
CA THR A 56 -1.68 2.01 13.60
C THR A 56 -1.44 1.62 12.14
N LYS A 57 -0.90 0.42 11.89
CA LYS A 57 -0.70 -0.11 10.54
C LYS A 57 -2.03 -0.36 9.85
N LYS A 58 -3.00 -0.92 10.57
CA LYS A 58 -4.35 -1.13 10.05
C LYS A 58 -5.03 0.19 9.65
N GLN A 59 -4.98 1.21 10.50
CA GLN A 59 -5.53 2.54 10.18
C GLN A 59 -4.84 3.18 8.98
N PHE A 60 -3.52 3.08 8.90
CA PHE A 60 -2.76 3.61 7.76
C PHE A 60 -3.10 2.89 6.45
N PHE A 61 -3.21 1.56 6.50
CA PHE A 61 -3.64 0.74 5.38
C PHE A 61 -5.06 1.10 4.91
N GLU A 62 -6.03 1.19 5.83
CA GLU A 62 -7.41 1.57 5.53
C GLU A 62 -7.49 2.97 4.89
N TYR A 63 -6.68 3.91 5.37
CA TYR A 63 -6.57 5.24 4.77
C TYR A 63 -6.04 5.18 3.33
N LEU A 64 -4.92 4.48 3.09
CA LEU A 64 -4.34 4.34 1.76
C LEU A 64 -5.29 3.65 0.78
N GLN A 65 -5.97 2.59 1.23
CA GLN A 65 -6.96 1.89 0.44
C GLN A 65 -8.14 2.82 0.11
N GLY A 66 -8.65 3.58 1.09
CA GLY A 66 -9.76 4.51 0.90
C GLY A 66 -9.44 5.61 -0.13
N GLU A 67 -8.26 6.20 -0.07
CA GLU A 67 -7.82 7.19 -1.06
C GLU A 67 -7.71 6.59 -2.47
N ALA A 68 -7.15 5.39 -2.58
CA ALA A 68 -7.03 4.68 -3.86
C ALA A 68 -8.40 4.31 -4.45
N GLU A 69 -9.33 3.81 -3.64
CA GLU A 69 -10.70 3.48 -4.06
C GLU A 69 -11.48 4.71 -4.51
N ALA A 70 -11.39 5.81 -3.75
CA ALA A 70 -12.01 7.08 -4.12
C ALA A 70 -11.44 7.63 -5.45
N GLY A 71 -10.12 7.54 -5.65
CA GLY A 71 -9.47 7.89 -6.91
C GLY A 71 -9.93 7.02 -8.08
N LEU A 72 -10.03 5.70 -7.86
CA LEU A 72 -10.52 4.75 -8.86
C LEU A 72 -11.97 5.04 -9.27
N GLU A 73 -12.85 5.33 -8.32
CA GLU A 73 -14.26 5.60 -8.62
C GLU A 73 -14.42 6.87 -9.46
N ARG A 74 -13.68 7.95 -9.15
CA ARG A 74 -13.68 9.17 -9.97
C ARG A 74 -13.19 8.91 -11.40
N LEU A 75 -12.10 8.15 -11.54
CA LEU A 75 -11.56 7.78 -12.86
C LEU A 75 -12.57 6.96 -13.65
N HIS A 76 -13.16 5.95 -13.01
CA HIS A 76 -14.13 5.07 -13.65
C HIS A 76 -15.40 5.83 -14.08
N GLN A 77 -15.92 6.70 -13.21
CA GLN A 77 -17.07 7.54 -13.55
C GLN A 77 -16.80 8.44 -14.76
N CYS A 78 -15.61 9.05 -14.84
CA CYS A 78 -15.23 9.88 -15.99
C CYS A 78 -15.08 9.03 -17.27
N ALA A 79 -14.41 7.88 -17.18
CA ALA A 79 -14.19 6.97 -18.31
C ALA A 79 -15.48 6.31 -18.84
N GLU A 80 -16.48 6.11 -17.98
CA GLU A 80 -17.75 5.46 -18.36
C GLU A 80 -18.85 6.48 -18.67
N LYS A 81 -19.17 7.39 -17.73
CA LYS A 81 -20.34 8.27 -17.87
C LYS A 81 -20.04 9.49 -18.71
N GLU A 82 -18.93 10.18 -18.45
CA GLU A 82 -18.60 11.40 -19.19
C GLU A 82 -18.20 11.08 -20.63
N LEU A 83 -17.48 9.98 -20.86
CA LEU A 83 -17.15 9.49 -22.21
C LEU A 83 -18.40 9.26 -23.06
N MET A 84 -19.48 8.72 -22.48
CA MET A 84 -20.75 8.47 -23.18
C MET A 84 -21.39 9.76 -23.71
N ASN A 85 -21.19 10.90 -23.06
CA ASN A 85 -21.71 12.18 -23.54
C ASN A 85 -21.06 12.58 -24.87
N TYR A 86 -19.76 12.32 -25.02
CA TYR A 86 -19.02 12.60 -26.25
C TYR A 86 -19.24 11.54 -27.33
N LEU A 87 -19.63 10.31 -26.96
CA LEU A 87 -20.04 9.26 -27.91
C LEU A 87 -21.40 9.50 -28.55
N ASN A 88 -22.26 10.28 -27.89
CA ASN A 88 -23.62 10.56 -28.33
C ASN A 88 -23.80 11.99 -28.83
N SER A 89 -22.72 12.76 -28.99
CA SER A 89 -22.80 14.10 -29.55
C SER A 89 -23.01 14.07 -31.07
N GLU A 90 -23.74 15.05 -31.61
CA GLU A 90 -24.03 15.18 -33.05
C GLU A 90 -22.84 15.68 -33.88
N GLY A 91 -21.67 15.91 -33.25
CA GLY A 91 -20.44 16.30 -33.93
C GLY A 91 -19.28 16.60 -32.97
N PRO A 92 -18.14 17.08 -33.52
CA PRO A 92 -16.95 17.39 -32.75
C PRO A 92 -17.20 18.52 -31.75
N SER A 93 -16.89 18.28 -30.48
CA SER A 93 -16.97 19.31 -29.44
C SER A 93 -15.61 19.95 -29.19
N LYS A 94 -15.56 21.28 -29.03
CA LYS A 94 -14.34 21.97 -28.59
C LYS A 94 -13.89 21.52 -27.19
N ASP A 95 -14.84 21.11 -26.36
CA ASP A 95 -14.59 20.67 -24.98
C ASP A 95 -14.00 19.25 -24.92
N PHE A 96 -13.88 18.56 -26.06
CA PHE A 96 -13.28 17.22 -26.11
C PHE A 96 -11.80 17.22 -25.69
N ASN A 97 -11.06 18.31 -26.00
CA ASN A 97 -9.68 18.46 -25.53
C ASN A 97 -9.60 18.65 -24.01
N ASP A 98 -10.58 19.31 -23.42
CA ASP A 98 -10.68 19.47 -21.97
C ASP A 98 -10.99 18.12 -21.31
N PHE A 99 -11.91 17.34 -21.89
CA PHE A 99 -12.17 15.98 -21.47
C PHE A 99 -10.93 15.08 -21.56
N ARG A 100 -10.20 15.16 -22.67
CA ARG A 100 -8.93 14.42 -22.84
C ARG A 100 -7.95 14.73 -21.72
N THR A 101 -7.74 16.01 -21.45
CA THR A 101 -6.83 16.48 -20.40
C THR A 101 -7.30 16.01 -19.02
N LYS A 102 -8.60 16.10 -18.75
CA LYS A 102 -9.22 15.63 -17.51
C LYS A 102 -9.04 14.13 -17.31
N LEU A 103 -9.34 13.30 -18.32
CA LEU A 103 -9.25 11.85 -18.21
C LEU A 103 -7.79 11.40 -18.04
N ALA A 104 -6.85 11.99 -18.78
CA ALA A 104 -5.43 11.72 -18.61
C ALA A 104 -4.93 12.12 -17.21
N GLY A 105 -5.35 13.30 -16.72
CA GLY A 105 -5.02 13.77 -15.36
C GLY A 105 -5.54 12.83 -14.27
N LEU A 106 -6.82 12.43 -14.35
CA LEU A 106 -7.40 11.45 -13.42
C LEU A 106 -6.66 10.12 -13.48
N THR A 107 -6.30 9.64 -14.67
CA THR A 107 -5.54 8.40 -14.84
C THR A 107 -4.20 8.46 -14.11
N SER A 108 -3.47 9.57 -14.25
CA SER A 108 -2.19 9.78 -13.58
C SER A 108 -2.34 9.87 -12.05
N VAL A 109 -3.34 10.61 -11.58
CA VAL A 109 -3.60 10.76 -10.13
C VAL A 109 -3.98 9.43 -9.50
N THR A 110 -4.88 8.68 -10.14
CA THR A 110 -5.28 7.35 -9.67
C THR A 110 -4.10 6.38 -9.67
N ARG A 111 -3.25 6.41 -10.70
CA ARG A 111 -2.01 5.62 -10.71
C ARG A 111 -1.14 5.92 -9.48
N ASN A 112 -0.95 7.19 -9.14
CA ASN A 112 -0.14 7.57 -7.99
C ASN A 112 -0.69 7.05 -6.66
N TYR A 113 -2.02 7.10 -6.45
CA TYR A 113 -2.63 6.51 -5.25
C TYR A 113 -2.33 5.02 -5.12
N PHE A 114 -2.43 4.27 -6.23
CA PHE A 114 -2.15 2.84 -6.24
C PHE A 114 -0.65 2.52 -6.09
N GLU A 115 0.25 3.29 -6.71
CA GLU A 115 1.70 3.16 -6.50
C GLU A 115 2.09 3.41 -5.04
N ASN A 116 1.46 4.40 -4.39
CA ASN A 116 1.68 4.68 -2.97
C ASN A 116 1.17 3.53 -2.09
N LEU A 117 -0.02 3.00 -2.38
CA LEU A 117 -0.59 1.84 -1.68
C LEU A 117 0.32 0.62 -1.81
N VAL A 118 0.71 0.23 -3.04
CA VAL A 118 1.57 -0.94 -3.28
C VAL A 118 2.91 -0.77 -2.58
N ARG A 119 3.54 0.40 -2.67
CA ARG A 119 4.82 0.67 -2.00
C ARG A 119 4.72 0.54 -0.47
N ALA A 120 3.63 0.99 0.13
CA ALA A 120 3.38 0.84 1.56
C ALA A 120 3.13 -0.64 1.95
N LEU A 121 2.52 -1.43 1.07
CA LEU A 121 2.37 -2.88 1.31
C LEU A 121 3.71 -3.62 1.20
N GLU A 122 4.52 -3.26 0.21
CA GLU A 122 5.87 -3.82 0.00
C GLU A 122 6.82 -3.50 1.16
N ASN A 123 6.66 -2.34 1.81
CA ASN A 123 7.45 -1.97 2.98
C ASN A 123 6.90 -2.54 4.31
N GLY A 124 5.79 -3.28 4.28
CA GLY A 124 5.18 -3.86 5.47
C GLY A 124 4.56 -2.82 6.41
N LEU A 125 4.11 -1.69 5.87
CA LEU A 125 3.51 -0.57 6.60
C LEU A 125 4.44 0.01 7.68
N SER A 126 5.76 -0.03 7.45
CA SER A 126 6.77 0.40 8.43
C SER A 126 6.77 1.91 8.71
N ASP A 127 6.13 2.70 7.84
CA ASP A 127 6.12 4.17 7.92
C ASP A 127 5.42 4.70 9.19
N VAL A 128 4.63 3.86 9.86
CA VAL A 128 3.91 4.20 11.09
C VAL A 128 4.49 3.60 12.38
N ASP A 129 5.61 2.84 12.31
CA ASP A 129 6.28 2.24 13.48
C ASP A 129 7.08 3.26 14.33
N SER A 130 6.97 4.57 14.05
CA SER A 130 7.71 5.63 14.75
C SER A 130 7.18 6.01 16.14
N GLN A 131 6.33 5.18 16.77
CA GLN A 131 5.72 5.52 18.06
C GLN A 131 5.89 4.42 19.13
N ALA A 132 7.08 3.83 19.21
CA ALA A 132 7.46 2.98 20.34
C ALA A 132 8.92 3.21 20.82
N VAL A 133 9.45 4.44 20.72
CA VAL A 133 10.72 4.80 21.38
C VAL A 133 10.67 6.24 21.92
N CYS A 134 10.28 6.36 23.21
CA CYS A 134 10.68 7.34 24.24
C CYS A 134 10.53 8.87 23.95
N ASN A 135 10.01 9.73 24.84
CA ASN A 135 10.41 9.94 26.23
C ASN A 135 9.26 10.49 27.11
N LYS A 136 9.06 9.86 28.28
CA LYS A 136 8.67 10.59 29.49
C LYS A 136 9.74 11.67 29.72
N MET A 137 9.42 12.92 29.44
CA MET A 137 10.18 14.05 29.98
C MET A 137 9.37 14.65 31.13
N SER A 138 9.58 14.10 32.32
CA SER A 138 9.34 14.83 33.55
C SER A 138 10.18 16.10 33.52
N SER A 139 9.55 17.21 33.85
CA SER A 139 10.16 18.48 34.17
C SER A 139 11.33 18.32 35.14
N LYS A 140 12.50 18.89 34.80
CA LYS A 140 13.43 19.56 35.72
C LYS A 140 14.55 20.26 34.95
N THR A 141 14.64 21.57 35.18
CA THR A 141 15.64 22.52 34.72
C THR A 141 17.00 22.31 35.40
N ALA A 142 18.03 22.78 34.71
CA ALA A 142 19.47 22.57 34.91
C ALA A 142 20.10 23.17 36.19
N ALA A 143 21.24 22.60 36.61
CA ALA A 143 22.36 23.31 37.26
C ALA A 143 23.69 22.51 37.23
N GLY A 144 24.65 23.00 36.45
CA GLY A 144 26.08 23.26 36.74
C GLY A 144 27.03 22.29 37.47
N THR A 145 28.14 21.95 36.76
CA THR A 145 29.56 22.26 37.12
C THR A 145 30.46 21.21 37.83
N SER A 146 31.52 20.74 37.12
CA SER A 146 32.97 20.76 37.47
C SER A 146 33.83 19.48 37.23
N LYS A 147 34.84 19.66 36.35
CA LYS A 147 36.29 19.35 36.38
C LYS A 147 36.90 17.98 36.80
N SER A 148 37.78 17.50 35.89
CA SER A 148 39.09 16.78 36.06
C SER A 148 39.03 15.32 36.55
N LYS A 149 39.97 14.39 36.31
CA LYS A 149 41.38 14.36 35.84
C LYS A 149 41.69 12.91 35.41
N GLY A 150 42.71 12.69 34.56
CA GLY A 150 42.94 11.41 33.85
C GLY A 150 43.56 10.23 34.62
N GLY A 151 43.91 9.19 33.87
CA GLY A 151 44.68 8.04 34.34
C GLY A 151 44.79 6.91 33.31
N ARG A 152 46.01 6.67 32.81
CA ARG A 152 46.44 5.50 32.03
C ARG A 152 46.45 4.24 32.91
N GLY A 153 46.07 3.09 32.35
CA GLY A 153 46.31 1.78 32.98
C GLY A 153 46.16 0.64 31.98
N LYS A 154 47.21 -0.16 31.83
CA LYS A 154 47.42 -1.28 30.90
C LYS A 154 47.21 -2.59 31.68
N GLY A 155 46.54 -3.60 31.11
CA GLY A 155 46.42 -4.90 31.79
C GLY A 155 45.74 -5.98 30.95
N SER A 156 46.55 -6.89 30.42
CA SER A 156 46.18 -8.18 29.83
C SER A 156 45.62 -9.14 30.88
N SER A 157 44.63 -9.98 30.54
CA SER A 157 44.80 -11.44 30.51
C SER A 157 43.49 -12.21 30.31
N LYS A 158 43.69 -13.40 29.72
CA LYS A 158 42.77 -14.44 29.26
C LYS A 158 42.00 -15.10 30.39
N THR A 159 40.75 -15.51 30.12
CA THR A 159 40.18 -16.78 30.61
C THR A 159 38.96 -17.12 29.77
N GLY A 160 39.03 -18.24 29.06
CA GLY A 160 37.84 -18.90 28.54
C GLY A 160 37.42 -19.99 29.52
N THR A 161 36.15 -20.05 29.89
CA THR A 161 35.41 -21.31 30.12
C THR A 161 33.90 -21.04 30.25
N SER A 162 33.15 -22.07 29.83
CA SER A 162 31.84 -22.52 30.31
C SER A 162 30.55 -21.77 29.93
N VAL A 163 29.86 -22.39 28.96
CA VAL A 163 28.47 -22.89 29.03
C VAL A 163 27.51 -22.14 29.97
N ARG A 164 26.45 -21.57 29.37
CA ARG A 164 25.01 -21.89 29.57
C ARG A 164 24.18 -20.71 29.06
N ASN A 165 23.65 -20.81 27.84
CA ASN A 165 22.45 -20.06 27.45
C ASN A 165 21.53 -21.03 26.73
N ALA A 166 20.55 -21.54 27.45
CA ALA A 166 19.40 -22.21 26.89
C ALA A 166 18.34 -21.13 26.66
N ASP A 167 18.40 -20.45 25.51
CA ASP A 167 17.25 -19.69 25.01
C ASP A 167 16.37 -20.67 24.24
N ASP A 168 15.44 -21.30 24.95
CA ASP A 168 14.37 -22.14 24.39
C ASP A 168 13.31 -21.25 23.75
N SER A 169 13.66 -20.63 22.62
CA SER A 169 12.75 -19.90 21.74
C SER A 169 12.29 -20.79 20.59
N GLY A 170 11.90 -22.03 20.89
CA GLY A 170 11.39 -22.94 19.86
C GLY A 170 10.04 -22.46 19.31
N SER A 171 9.87 -22.53 17.99
CA SER A 171 8.59 -22.41 17.29
C SER A 171 8.32 -23.68 16.47
N TRP A 172 7.05 -24.03 16.23
CA TRP A 172 6.65 -25.13 15.36
C TRP A 172 5.72 -24.65 14.24
N ALA A 173 5.96 -25.10 13.01
CA ALA A 173 5.10 -24.82 11.87
C ALA A 173 3.93 -25.80 11.85
N CYS A 174 2.71 -25.30 11.63
CA CYS A 174 1.52 -26.13 11.58
C CYS A 174 1.44 -26.95 10.28
N ASP A 175 1.24 -28.26 10.39
CA ASP A 175 1.13 -29.17 9.24
C ASP A 175 -0.07 -28.90 8.32
N LYS A 176 -1.07 -28.12 8.78
CA LYS A 176 -2.28 -27.80 7.99
C LYS A 176 -2.22 -26.47 7.27
N CYS A 177 -1.74 -25.42 7.93
CA CYS A 177 -1.76 -24.07 7.38
C CYS A 177 -0.38 -23.41 7.34
N THR A 178 0.68 -24.12 7.75
CA THR A 178 2.08 -23.65 7.77
C THR A 178 2.34 -22.49 8.72
N TYR A 179 1.34 -22.08 9.52
CA TYR A 179 1.49 -21.00 10.49
C TYR A 179 2.51 -21.38 11.57
N MET A 180 3.35 -20.43 11.95
CA MET A 180 4.44 -20.63 12.90
C MET A 180 3.98 -20.30 14.32
N ASN A 181 3.80 -21.34 15.13
CA ASN A 181 3.29 -21.26 16.49
C ASN A 181 4.45 -21.25 17.51
N ALA A 182 4.25 -20.63 18.67
CA ALA A 182 5.15 -20.78 19.79
C ALA A 182 5.17 -22.23 20.29
N ARG A 183 6.31 -22.74 20.78
CA ARG A 183 6.41 -24.10 21.35
C ARG A 183 5.48 -24.34 22.56
N SER A 184 5.06 -23.27 23.24
CA SER A 184 4.06 -23.33 24.32
C SER A 184 2.62 -23.54 23.82
N ALA A 185 2.34 -23.32 22.53
CA ALA A 185 1.00 -23.48 21.97
C ALA A 185 0.71 -24.95 21.68
N ALA A 186 -0.33 -25.49 22.32
CA ALA A 186 -0.81 -26.86 22.12
C ALA A 186 -1.70 -27.04 20.87
N ALA A 187 -2.11 -25.93 20.25
CA ALA A 187 -2.89 -25.92 19.02
C ALA A 187 -2.49 -24.71 18.18
N CYS A 188 -2.68 -24.82 16.86
CA CYS A 188 -2.41 -23.73 15.95
C CYS A 188 -3.33 -22.55 16.22
N GLN A 189 -2.76 -21.35 16.42
CA GLN A 189 -3.55 -20.15 16.73
C GLN A 189 -4.48 -19.70 15.60
N VAL A 190 -4.19 -20.11 14.36
CA VAL A 190 -4.98 -19.72 13.18
C VAL A 190 -6.09 -20.73 12.87
N CYS A 191 -5.81 -22.03 12.96
CA CYS A 191 -6.73 -23.07 12.51
C CYS A 191 -7.21 -24.04 13.60
N ASN A 192 -6.78 -23.83 14.86
CA ASN A 192 -7.07 -24.69 16.02
C ASN A 192 -6.68 -26.17 15.85
N HIS A 193 -5.87 -26.50 14.84
CA HIS A 193 -5.32 -27.83 14.65
C HIS A 193 -4.26 -28.12 15.73
N ARG A 194 -4.39 -29.25 16.43
CA ARG A 194 -3.38 -29.70 17.40
C ARG A 194 -2.25 -30.41 16.67
N ASN A 195 -1.00 -30.06 17.01
CA ASN A 195 0.18 -30.78 16.53
C ASN A 195 0.33 -32.12 17.26
#